data_AF-A0A914NQM2-F1
#
_entry.id   AF-A0A914NQM2-F1
#
_cell.length_a   1.000
_cell.length_b   1.000
_cell.length_c   1.000
_cell.angle_alpha   90.00
_cell.angle_beta   90.00
_cell.angle_gamma   90.00
#
_symmetry.space_group_name_H-M   'P 1'
#
loop_
_entity.id
_entity.type
_entity.pdbx_description
1 polymer ?
#
loop_
_entity_poly.entity_id
_entity_poly.type
_entity_poly.pdbx_seq_one_letter_code
_entity_poly.pdbx_strand_id
1 'polypeptide(L)'
;MNNKIRILFARNPPDAFDECRHFPTLKPSVECPFPGWCVEIISYLTEYLKLKIEPFILNNQIGELNWGSHENGTWNGVLGFIQNNTVDTACLFFQRTQLRAEHFSFSYPITNVKPTYVVHSQHDEWNIWNAFMPYSPSTWFSMGVMLVLQTLFCLYVAKLEVRIGRRNQLEPFQIFWKIIRLQLYQPDSFDFRTAGGNFAILIFTVENFL
;
A
#
# COMPACT_ATOMS: atom_id res chain seq x y z
N MET A 1 18.57 -2.00 52.38
CA MET A 1 17.65 -2.07 51.23
C MET A 1 18.17 -3.13 50.28
N ASN A 2 17.33 -4.08 49.86
CA ASN A 2 17.76 -5.17 48.99
C ASN A 2 18.03 -4.58 47.61
N ASN A 3 19.29 -4.52 47.19
CA ASN A 3 19.71 -3.77 46.00
C ASN A 3 19.52 -4.58 44.70
N LYS A 4 18.47 -5.38 44.66
CA LYS A 4 18.20 -6.35 43.59
C LYS A 4 16.76 -6.24 43.14
N ILE A 5 16.55 -6.41 41.84
CA ILE A 5 15.23 -6.37 41.21
C ILE A 5 15.08 -7.57 40.28
N ARG A 6 14.02 -8.35 40.48
CA ARG A 6 13.69 -9.53 39.67
C ARG A 6 12.89 -9.09 38.45
N ILE A 7 13.48 -9.22 37.28
CA ILE A 7 12.88 -8.73 36.03
C ILE A 7 12.58 -9.90 35.11
N LEU A 8 11.33 -10.02 34.69
CA LEU A 8 10.93 -11.01 33.68
C LEU A 8 11.38 -10.58 32.30
N PHE A 9 12.07 -11.48 31.60
CA PHE A 9 12.42 -11.37 30.18
C PHE A 9 11.77 -12.52 29.42
N ALA A 10 11.12 -12.20 28.29
CA ALA A 10 10.54 -13.19 27.38
C ALA A 10 11.12 -12.98 25.98
N ARG A 11 11.15 -14.05 25.17
CA ARG A 11 11.62 -13.98 23.78
C ARG A 11 10.52 -13.35 22.93
N ASN A 12 10.51 -12.02 22.84
CA ASN A 12 9.48 -11.25 22.16
C ASN A 12 10.10 -10.02 21.49
N PRO A 13 10.61 -10.14 20.25
CA PRO A 13 11.09 -8.99 19.51
C PRO A 13 9.97 -7.97 19.25
N PRO A 14 10.23 -6.65 19.35
CA PRO A 14 11.52 -6.01 19.60
C PRO A 14 11.81 -5.73 21.09
N ASP A 15 11.01 -6.25 22.03
CA ASP A 15 11.17 -6.04 23.48
C ASP A 15 12.54 -6.57 23.94
N ALA A 16 12.81 -7.84 23.61
CA ALA A 16 14.05 -8.55 23.87
C ALA A 16 14.32 -9.53 22.70
N PHE A 17 15.48 -9.39 22.06
CA PHE A 17 15.93 -10.29 21.00
C PHE A 17 16.61 -11.52 21.60
N ASP A 18 16.35 -12.69 21.03
CA ASP A 18 16.94 -13.97 21.45
C ASP A 18 18.09 -14.44 20.53
N GLU A 19 18.41 -13.66 19.50
CA GLU A 19 19.49 -13.95 18.55
C GLU A 19 20.90 -13.79 19.15
N CYS A 20 21.00 -13.17 20.32
CA CYS A 20 22.28 -12.96 21.00
C CYS A 20 22.78 -14.25 21.67
N ARG A 21 24.11 -14.41 21.73
CA ARG A 21 24.77 -15.61 22.30
C ARG A 21 24.30 -15.99 23.71
N HIS A 22 23.91 -14.99 24.50
CA HIS A 22 23.33 -15.15 25.82
C HIS A 22 22.00 -14.40 25.91
N PHE A 23 21.03 -15.00 26.61
CA PHE A 23 19.73 -14.40 26.83
C PHE A 23 19.40 -14.32 28.33
N PRO A 24 19.00 -13.15 28.87
CA PRO A 24 19.00 -11.85 28.21
C PRO A 24 20.42 -11.26 28.15
N THR A 25 20.78 -10.61 27.04
CA THR A 25 22.00 -9.79 26.98
C THR A 25 21.65 -8.39 27.48
N LEU A 26 22.10 -8.00 28.68
CA LEU A 26 21.67 -6.74 29.30
C LEU A 26 22.35 -5.50 28.71
N LYS A 27 23.55 -5.63 28.13
CA LYS A 27 24.31 -4.51 27.58
C LYS A 27 24.61 -4.75 26.11
N PRO A 28 24.49 -3.72 25.26
CA PRO A 28 24.91 -3.82 23.88
C PRO A 28 26.41 -4.11 23.82
N SER A 29 26.80 -5.01 22.93
CA SER A 29 28.18 -5.40 22.69
C SER A 29 28.42 -5.57 21.20
N VAL A 30 29.68 -5.77 20.79
CA VAL A 30 30.01 -6.05 19.38
C VAL A 30 29.34 -7.34 18.90
N GLU A 31 29.14 -8.32 19.79
CA GLU A 31 28.48 -9.59 19.47
C GLU A 31 26.93 -9.47 19.45
N CYS A 32 26.37 -8.48 20.15
CA CYS A 32 24.93 -8.26 20.29
C CYS A 32 24.68 -6.76 20.38
N PRO A 33 24.66 -6.03 19.24
CA PRO A 33 24.50 -4.58 19.24
C PRO A 33 23.09 -4.14 19.65
N PHE A 34 22.09 -5.01 19.48
CA PHE A 34 20.68 -4.73 19.75
C PHE A 34 20.07 -5.84 20.62
N PRO A 35 20.27 -5.82 21.94
CA PRO A 35 19.69 -6.83 22.82
C PRO A 35 18.16 -6.73 22.95
N GLY A 36 17.59 -5.58 22.63
CA GLY A 36 16.15 -5.34 22.67
C GLY A 36 15.82 -4.00 23.26
N TRP A 37 14.74 -3.39 22.77
CA TRP A 37 14.36 -2.03 23.16
C TRP A 37 14.07 -1.93 24.66
N CYS A 38 13.31 -2.87 25.19
CA CYS A 38 13.02 -2.86 26.62
C CYS A 38 14.27 -3.15 27.44
N VAL A 39 15.11 -4.09 26.97
CA VAL A 39 16.35 -4.49 27.65
C VAL A 39 17.31 -3.32 27.81
N GLU A 40 17.50 -2.51 26.77
CA GLU A 40 18.36 -1.33 26.84
C GLU A 40 17.84 -0.29 27.83
N ILE A 41 16.54 -0.01 27.80
CA ILE A 41 15.92 0.96 28.72
C ILE A 41 16.02 0.51 30.17
N ILE A 42 15.69 -0.75 30.45
CA ILE A 42 15.69 -1.26 31.82
C ILE A 42 17.12 -1.34 32.37
N SER A 43 18.09 -1.70 31.52
CA SER A 43 19.51 -1.68 31.89
C SER A 43 19.98 -0.26 32.23
N TYR A 44 19.62 0.73 31.41
CA TYR A 44 19.96 2.13 31.71
C TYR A 44 19.33 2.62 33.02
N LEU A 45 18.05 2.32 33.25
CA LEU A 45 17.34 2.70 34.48
C LEU A 45 17.93 2.04 35.73
N THR A 46 18.24 0.74 35.65
CA THR A 46 18.81 0.02 36.79
C THR A 46 20.23 0.46 37.11
N GLU A 47 21.05 0.80 36.11
CA GLU A 47 22.35 1.42 36.31
C GLU A 47 22.25 2.78 37.01
N TYR A 48 21.32 3.63 36.56
CA TYR A 48 21.07 4.94 37.17
C TYR A 48 20.62 4.81 38.64
N LEU A 49 19.74 3.84 38.93
CA LEU A 49 19.24 3.56 40.27
C LEU A 49 20.18 2.70 41.12
N LYS A 50 21.33 2.28 40.56
CA LYS A 50 22.31 1.37 41.18
C LYS A 50 21.72 0.02 41.61
N LEU A 51 20.67 -0.45 40.93
CA LEU A 51 20.01 -1.74 41.18
C LEU A 51 20.69 -2.87 40.41
N LYS A 52 20.77 -4.06 41.01
CA LYS A 52 21.22 -5.28 40.34
C LYS A 52 20.04 -6.03 39.74
N ILE A 53 20.05 -6.27 38.43
CA ILE A 53 19.05 -7.09 37.74
C ILE A 53 19.26 -8.57 38.10
N GLU A 54 18.22 -9.23 38.58
CA GLU A 54 18.09 -10.68 38.64
C GLU A 54 17.14 -11.13 37.51
N PRO A 55 17.65 -11.65 36.39
CA PRO A 55 16.81 -11.99 35.25
C PRO A 55 15.99 -13.25 35.54
N PHE A 56 14.68 -13.15 35.33
CA PHE A 56 13.77 -14.28 35.29
C PHE A 56 13.41 -14.55 33.83
N ILE A 57 13.84 -15.70 33.31
CA ILE A 57 13.67 -16.03 31.89
C ILE A 57 12.38 -16.83 31.73
N LEU A 58 11.42 -16.27 30.99
CA LEU A 58 10.23 -16.99 30.57
C LEU A 58 10.58 -17.84 29.34
N ASN A 59 10.31 -19.15 29.43
CA ASN A 59 10.52 -20.06 28.31
C ASN A 59 9.29 -20.02 27.38
N ASN A 60 9.33 -19.17 26.36
CA ASN A 60 8.28 -19.02 25.35
C ASN A 60 8.86 -19.12 23.93
N GLN A 61 8.01 -19.48 22.97
CA GLN A 61 8.32 -19.31 21.54
C GLN A 61 7.97 -17.89 21.09
N ILE A 62 8.66 -17.39 20.06
CA ILE A 62 8.39 -16.07 19.48
C ILE A 62 6.96 -16.06 18.92
N GLY A 63 6.18 -15.07 19.32
CA GLY A 63 4.76 -14.95 18.95
C GLY A 63 3.78 -15.67 19.88
N GLU A 64 4.25 -16.53 20.78
CA GLU A 64 3.42 -17.31 21.71
C GLU A 64 3.56 -16.84 23.17
N LEU A 65 3.60 -15.52 23.37
CA LEU A 65 3.70 -14.95 24.71
C LEU A 65 2.31 -14.86 25.39
N ASN A 66 2.14 -15.56 26.51
CA ASN A 66 0.97 -15.35 27.36
C ASN A 66 1.14 -14.07 28.20
N TRP A 67 0.59 -12.96 27.71
CA TRP A 67 0.59 -11.66 28.37
C TRP A 67 -0.15 -11.65 29.71
N GLY A 68 -1.12 -12.54 29.90
CA GLY A 68 -2.01 -12.60 31.05
C GLY A 68 -3.45 -12.21 30.72
N SER A 69 -4.36 -13.16 30.91
CA SER A 69 -5.79 -13.00 31.01
C SER A 69 -6.22 -13.00 32.49
N HIS A 70 -7.34 -12.34 32.76
CA HIS A 70 -7.96 -12.32 34.07
C HIS A 70 -9.12 -13.30 34.09
N GLU A 71 -9.01 -14.35 34.90
CA GLU A 71 -10.00 -15.43 35.01
C GLU A 71 -10.24 -15.70 36.50
N ASN A 72 -11.50 -15.65 36.93
CA ASN A 72 -11.91 -15.98 38.31
C ASN A 72 -11.13 -15.22 39.42
N GLY A 73 -10.74 -13.96 39.18
CA GLY A 73 -10.03 -13.14 40.16
C GLY A 73 -8.51 -13.36 40.21
N THR A 74 -7.98 -14.23 39.35
CA THR A 74 -6.53 -14.46 39.23
C THR A 74 -6.04 -14.09 37.83
N TRP A 75 -4.81 -13.62 37.76
CA TRP A 75 -4.11 -13.37 36.50
C TRP A 75 -3.21 -14.56 36.17
N ASN A 76 -3.22 -14.97 34.91
CA ASN A 76 -2.26 -15.95 34.39
C ASN A 76 -1.12 -15.26 33.62
N GLY A 77 -0.24 -16.06 33.00
CA GLY A 77 0.83 -15.55 32.16
C GLY A 77 1.79 -14.60 32.90
N VAL A 78 2.32 -13.62 32.18
CA VAL A 78 3.26 -12.64 32.73
C VAL A 78 2.67 -11.86 33.91
N LEU A 79 1.42 -11.40 33.81
CA LEU A 79 0.76 -10.67 34.90
C LEU A 79 0.55 -11.56 36.14
N GLY A 80 0.34 -12.86 35.96
CA GLY A 80 0.29 -13.83 37.05
C GLY A 80 1.61 -13.95 37.81
N PHE A 81 2.76 -13.91 37.13
CA PHE A 81 4.07 -13.92 37.79
C PHE A 81 4.29 -12.66 38.65
N ILE A 82 3.78 -11.51 38.21
CA ILE A 82 3.81 -10.26 38.99
C ILE A 82 2.85 -10.35 40.18
N GLN A 83 1.60 -10.79 39.98
CA GLN A 83 0.62 -10.92 41.06
C GLN A 83 1.09 -11.89 42.16
N ASN A 84 1.76 -12.98 41.77
CA ASN A 84 2.32 -13.97 42.70
C ASN A 84 3.65 -13.56 43.33
N ASN A 85 4.11 -12.30 43.14
CA ASN A 85 5.40 -11.79 43.64
C ASN A 85 6.61 -12.65 43.22
N THR A 86 6.50 -13.39 42.11
CA THR A 86 7.60 -14.19 41.56
C THR A 86 8.66 -13.29 40.92
N VAL A 87 8.19 -12.24 40.25
CA VAL A 87 9.01 -11.17 39.66
C VAL A 87 8.52 -9.82 40.16
N ASP A 88 9.42 -8.83 40.22
CA ASP A 88 9.09 -7.48 40.69
C ASP A 88 8.57 -6.61 39.53
N THR A 89 9.01 -6.89 38.30
CA THR A 89 8.54 -6.23 37.08
C THR A 89 8.79 -7.12 35.86
N ALA A 90 8.21 -6.75 34.71
CA ALA A 90 8.41 -7.43 33.44
C ALA A 90 8.92 -6.44 32.38
N CYS A 91 9.92 -6.88 31.61
CA CYS A 91 10.49 -6.09 30.53
C CYS A 91 9.83 -6.43 29.21
N LEU A 92 8.63 -5.89 28.98
CA LEU A 92 7.80 -6.19 27.80
C LEU A 92 6.97 -4.97 27.39
N PHE A 93 6.59 -4.88 26.11
CA PHE A 93 5.66 -3.88 25.63
C PHE A 93 4.22 -4.23 26.01
N PHE A 94 3.85 -3.91 27.24
CA PHE A 94 2.49 -4.07 27.70
C PHE A 94 1.54 -2.99 27.20
N GLN A 95 0.42 -3.44 26.62
CA GLN A 95 -0.72 -2.56 26.42
C GLN A 95 -1.40 -2.27 27.77
N ARG A 96 -1.44 -0.97 28.11
CA ARG A 96 -2.23 -0.45 29.24
C ARG A 96 -3.71 -0.48 28.87
N THR A 97 -4.46 -1.36 29.52
CA THR A 97 -5.93 -1.38 29.49
C THR A 97 -6.48 -0.96 30.85
N GLN A 98 -7.74 -0.53 30.91
CA GLN A 98 -8.37 -0.13 32.17
C GLN A 98 -8.35 -1.28 33.20
N LEU A 99 -8.79 -2.47 32.80
CA LEU A 99 -8.82 -3.65 33.68
C LEU A 99 -7.42 -3.99 34.26
N ARG A 100 -6.36 -3.89 33.45
CA ARG A 100 -5.00 -4.13 33.92
C ARG A 100 -4.53 -3.00 34.85
N ALA A 101 -4.86 -1.74 34.55
CA ALA A 101 -4.47 -0.60 35.37
C ALA A 101 -5.18 -0.54 36.74
N GLU A 102 -6.33 -1.21 36.87
CA GLU A 102 -7.01 -1.40 38.16
C GLU A 102 -6.28 -2.39 39.08
N HIS A 103 -5.54 -3.36 38.52
CA HIS A 103 -4.86 -4.42 39.28
C HIS A 103 -3.35 -4.23 39.39
N PHE A 104 -2.74 -3.54 38.43
CA PHE A 104 -1.28 -3.36 38.33
C PHE A 104 -0.91 -1.91 38.12
N SER A 105 0.23 -1.51 38.71
CA SER A 105 0.84 -0.22 38.46
C SER A 105 1.67 -0.26 37.19
N PHE A 106 1.46 0.71 36.31
CA PHE A 106 2.23 0.88 35.07
C PHE A 106 3.20 2.05 35.20
N SER A 107 4.35 1.96 34.54
CA SER A 107 5.23 3.10 34.33
C SER A 107 4.57 4.15 33.43
N TYR A 108 5.17 5.34 33.38
CA TYR A 108 4.83 6.31 32.35
C TYR A 108 5.11 5.69 30.96
N PRO A 109 4.18 5.81 29.99
CA PRO A 109 4.32 5.17 28.69
C PRO A 109 5.58 5.70 27.98
N ILE A 110 6.47 4.77 27.64
CA ILE A 110 7.73 5.07 26.95
C ILE A 110 7.51 5.12 25.44
N THR A 111 6.63 4.26 24.94
CA THR A 111 6.26 4.16 23.52
C THR A 111 4.74 4.21 23.38
N ASN A 112 4.26 4.95 22.38
CA ASN A 112 2.85 5.01 22.03
C ASN A 112 2.65 4.30 20.70
N VAL A 113 1.90 3.20 20.71
CA VAL A 113 1.55 2.43 19.51
C VAL A 113 0.07 2.62 19.23
N LYS A 114 -0.27 2.84 17.96
CA LYS A 114 -1.66 2.86 17.49
C LYS A 114 -1.95 1.55 16.76
N PRO A 115 -3.10 0.91 16.98
CA PRO A 115 -3.51 -0.23 16.18
C PRO A 115 -3.62 0.22 14.72
N THR A 116 -2.92 -0.48 13.83
CA THR A 116 -2.97 -0.24 12.39
C THR A 116 -3.28 -1.54 11.67
N TYR A 117 -4.01 -1.45 10.57
CA TYR A 117 -4.24 -2.59 9.69
C TYR A 117 -3.06 -2.70 8.73
N VAL A 118 -2.42 -3.86 8.72
CA VAL A 118 -1.37 -4.18 7.74
C VAL A 118 -2.05 -4.98 6.63
N VAL A 119 -2.07 -4.42 5.42
CA VAL A 119 -2.59 -5.09 4.21
C VAL A 119 -1.43 -5.36 3.27
N HIS A 120 -1.52 -6.45 2.50
CA HIS A 120 -0.54 -6.72 1.46
C HIS A 120 -0.58 -5.60 0.42
N SER A 121 0.60 -5.15 -0.03
CA SER A 121 0.67 -4.18 -1.13
C SER A 121 0.07 -4.82 -2.37
N GLN A 122 -0.91 -4.17 -3.00
CA GLN A 122 -1.35 -4.61 -4.31
C GLN A 122 -0.26 -4.23 -5.32
N HIS A 123 0.25 -5.21 -6.04
CA HIS A 123 1.10 -4.94 -7.19
C HIS A 123 0.19 -4.72 -8.39
N ASP A 124 0.30 -3.54 -9.01
CA ASP A 124 -0.39 -3.29 -10.28
C ASP A 124 0.22 -4.19 -11.36
N GLU A 125 -0.57 -5.13 -11.86
CA GLU A 125 -0.16 -5.95 -13.00
C GLU A 125 -0.13 -5.07 -14.27
N TRP A 126 1.01 -5.06 -14.94
CA TRP A 126 1.16 -4.36 -16.21
C TRP A 126 0.34 -5.07 -17.29
N ASN A 127 -0.79 -4.48 -17.67
CA ASN A 127 -1.64 -4.98 -18.75
C ASN A 127 -1.73 -3.94 -19.86
N ILE A 128 -1.39 -4.33 -21.10
CA ILE A 128 -1.47 -3.46 -22.28
C ILE A 128 -2.92 -3.02 -22.54
N TRP A 129 -3.90 -3.83 -22.14
CA TRP A 129 -5.32 -3.49 -22.24
C TRP A 129 -5.73 -2.33 -21.31
N ASN A 130 -4.91 -1.97 -20.31
CA ASN A 130 -5.15 -0.78 -19.49
C ASN A 130 -5.14 0.51 -20.31
N ALA A 131 -4.50 0.52 -21.49
CA ALA A 131 -4.58 1.66 -22.41
C ALA A 131 -5.99 1.89 -22.98
N PHE A 132 -6.83 0.85 -23.03
CA PHE A 132 -8.21 0.91 -23.53
C PHE A 132 -9.26 1.10 -22.42
N MET A 133 -8.85 1.02 -21.15
CA MET A 133 -9.71 1.24 -19.96
C MET A 133 -10.28 2.65 -19.79
N PRO A 134 -9.71 3.75 -20.35
CA PRO A 134 -10.31 5.08 -20.18
C PRO A 134 -11.73 5.21 -20.74
N TYR A 135 -12.10 4.39 -21.74
CA TYR A 135 -13.42 4.42 -22.36
C TYR A 135 -14.15 3.09 -22.20
N SER A 136 -15.46 3.17 -22.00
CA SER A 136 -16.30 1.97 -21.96
C SER A 136 -16.34 1.27 -23.33
N PRO A 137 -16.59 -0.05 -23.38
CA PRO A 137 -16.74 -0.78 -24.64
C PRO A 137 -17.83 -0.18 -25.56
N SER A 138 -18.87 0.41 -24.96
CA SER A 138 -19.92 1.13 -25.70
C SER A 138 -19.37 2.33 -26.46
N THR A 139 -18.51 3.15 -25.82
CA THR A 139 -17.90 4.32 -26.46
C THR A 139 -16.94 3.91 -27.57
N TRP A 140 -16.14 2.85 -27.36
CA TRP A 140 -15.30 2.28 -28.42
C TRP A 140 -16.12 1.86 -29.64
N PHE A 141 -17.25 1.19 -29.42
CA PHE A 141 -18.15 0.80 -30.49
C PHE A 141 -18.77 2.02 -31.20
N SER A 142 -19.23 3.02 -30.45
CA SER A 142 -19.76 4.26 -31.00
C SER A 142 -18.74 5.02 -31.85
N MET A 143 -17.49 5.14 -31.39
CA MET A 143 -16.38 5.74 -32.16
C MET A 143 -16.13 4.96 -33.46
N GLY A 144 -16.10 3.63 -33.40
CA GLY A 144 -15.95 2.78 -34.58
C GLY A 144 -17.08 2.95 -35.60
N VAL A 145 -18.33 3.02 -35.13
CA VAL A 145 -19.50 3.25 -35.99
C VAL A 145 -19.42 4.64 -36.65
N MET A 146 -19.09 5.68 -35.89
CA MET A 146 -18.95 7.03 -36.43
C MET A 146 -17.83 7.12 -37.48
N LEU A 147 -16.69 6.46 -37.26
CA LEU A 147 -15.59 6.38 -38.23
C LEU A 147 -16.04 5.76 -39.56
N VAL A 148 -16.82 4.67 -39.49
CA VAL A 148 -17.36 3.99 -40.68
C VAL A 148 -18.35 4.90 -41.41
N LEU A 149 -19.28 5.53 -40.69
CA LEU A 149 -20.25 6.46 -41.27
C LEU A 149 -19.57 7.64 -41.95
N GLN A 150 -18.56 8.23 -41.32
CA GLN A 150 -17.74 9.31 -41.89
C GLN A 150 -17.03 8.85 -43.18
N THR A 151 -16.45 7.65 -43.17
CA THR A 151 -15.79 7.07 -44.35
C THR A 151 -16.76 6.91 -45.52
N LEU A 152 -17.93 6.33 -45.26
CA LEU A 152 -18.97 6.14 -46.27
C LEU A 152 -19.46 7.47 -46.84
N PHE A 153 -19.65 8.47 -45.98
CA PHE A 153 -20.05 9.81 -46.39
C PHE A 153 -19.00 10.48 -47.31
N CYS A 154 -17.73 10.45 -46.93
CA CYS A 154 -16.65 11.01 -47.74
C CYS A 154 -16.48 10.28 -49.09
N LEU A 155 -16.63 8.95 -49.11
CA LEU A 155 -16.63 8.18 -50.36
C LEU A 155 -17.83 8.55 -51.25
N TYR A 156 -19.00 8.77 -50.67
CA TYR A 156 -20.19 9.22 -51.39
C TYR A 156 -19.98 10.60 -52.03
N VAL A 157 -19.46 11.56 -51.28
CA VAL A 157 -19.11 12.90 -51.79
C VAL A 157 -18.08 12.81 -52.92
N ALA A 158 -17.03 12.02 -52.74
CA ALA A 158 -16.01 11.81 -53.79
C ALA A 158 -16.61 11.20 -55.07
N LYS A 159 -17.54 10.25 -54.94
CA LYS A 159 -18.23 9.64 -56.08
C LYS A 159 -19.11 10.66 -56.82
N LEU A 160 -19.78 11.55 -56.08
CA LEU A 160 -20.55 12.65 -56.68
C LEU A 160 -19.65 13.63 -57.44
N GLU A 161 -18.50 14.00 -56.89
CA GLU A 161 -17.56 14.90 -57.57
C GLU A 161 -17.01 14.33 -58.88
N VAL A 162 -16.74 13.02 -58.93
CA VAL A 162 -16.34 12.33 -60.16
C VAL A 162 -17.48 12.30 -61.17
N ARG A 163 -18.72 12.02 -60.74
CA ARG A 163 -19.89 12.03 -61.63
C ARG A 163 -20.19 13.40 -62.22
N ILE A 164 -19.90 14.47 -61.46
CA ILE A 164 -20.05 15.87 -61.89
C ILE A 164 -18.84 16.34 -62.74
N GLY A 165 -17.81 15.50 -62.92
CA GLY A 165 -16.63 15.83 -63.72
C GLY A 165 -15.67 16.83 -63.05
N ARG A 166 -15.81 17.07 -61.74
CA ARG A 166 -14.92 17.98 -60.98
C ARG A 166 -13.64 17.31 -60.50
N ARG A 167 -13.56 15.97 -60.58
CA ARG A 167 -12.43 15.15 -60.14
C ARG A 167 -12.17 14.01 -61.14
N ASN A 168 -10.90 13.77 -61.48
CA ASN A 168 -10.51 12.85 -62.55
C ASN A 168 -10.35 11.39 -62.08
N GLN A 169 -10.05 11.15 -60.80
CA GLN A 169 -9.80 9.80 -60.26
C GLN A 169 -10.35 9.63 -58.84
N LEU A 170 -10.91 8.44 -58.58
CA LEU A 170 -11.41 8.00 -57.28
C LEU A 170 -10.52 6.86 -56.79
N GLU A 171 -9.76 7.11 -55.73
CA GLU A 171 -8.94 6.12 -55.04
C GLU A 171 -9.55 5.88 -53.65
N PRO A 172 -10.43 4.87 -53.48
CA PRO A 172 -11.16 4.66 -52.23
C PRO A 172 -10.23 4.46 -51.02
N PHE A 173 -9.13 3.74 -51.22
CA PHE A 173 -8.15 3.46 -50.18
C PHE A 173 -7.46 4.74 -49.70
N GLN A 174 -7.13 5.66 -50.61
CA GLN A 174 -6.53 6.95 -50.26
C GLN A 174 -7.49 7.82 -49.44
N ILE A 175 -8.78 7.80 -49.77
CA ILE A 175 -9.81 8.53 -49.02
C ILE A 175 -9.94 7.95 -47.61
N PHE A 176 -10.03 6.63 -47.48
CA PHE A 176 -10.07 5.96 -46.18
C PHE A 176 -8.83 6.26 -45.33
N TRP A 177 -7.64 6.13 -45.90
CA TRP A 177 -6.39 6.40 -45.19
C TRP A 177 -6.26 7.85 -44.73
N LYS A 178 -6.71 8.80 -45.55
CA LYS A 178 -6.76 10.22 -45.18
C LYS A 178 -7.72 10.50 -44.01
N ILE A 179 -8.82 9.76 -43.89
CA ILE A 179 -9.75 9.88 -42.75
C ILE A 179 -9.14 9.31 -41.47
N ILE A 180 -8.47 8.16 -41.53
CA ILE A 180 -7.73 7.64 -40.37
C ILE A 180 -6.68 8.64 -39.91
N ARG A 181 -5.93 9.23 -40.84
CA ARG A 181 -4.93 10.25 -40.53
C ARG A 181 -5.54 11.50 -39.90
N LEU A 182 -6.71 11.92 -40.36
CA LEU A 182 -7.45 13.04 -39.76
C LEU A 182 -7.82 12.76 -38.30
N GLN A 183 -8.29 11.54 -38.01
CA GLN A 183 -8.70 11.07 -36.67
C GLN A 183 -7.50 10.89 -35.72
N LEU A 184 -6.33 10.56 -36.27
CA LEU A 184 -5.06 10.50 -35.54
C LEU A 184 -4.35 11.86 -35.43
N TYR A 185 -5.01 12.97 -35.78
CA TYR A 185 -4.43 14.32 -35.77
C TYR A 185 -3.16 14.47 -36.65
N GLN A 186 -3.06 13.67 -37.71
CA GLN A 186 -1.98 13.73 -38.70
C GLN A 186 -2.51 14.15 -40.09
N PRO A 187 -3.18 15.31 -40.22
CA PRO A 187 -3.85 15.68 -41.46
C PRO A 187 -2.85 15.82 -42.61
N ASP A 188 -3.24 15.26 -43.75
CA ASP A 188 -2.68 15.57 -45.06
C ASP A 188 -3.61 16.55 -45.77
N SER A 189 -3.16 17.19 -46.85
CA SER A 189 -4.03 18.03 -47.69
C SER A 189 -5.29 17.25 -48.10
N PHE A 190 -6.44 17.67 -47.58
CA PHE A 190 -7.73 17.01 -47.75
C PHE A 190 -8.76 18.02 -48.25
N ASP A 191 -8.57 18.46 -49.49
CA ASP A 191 -9.42 19.46 -50.10
C ASP A 191 -10.44 18.79 -51.03
N PHE A 192 -11.73 18.93 -50.71
CA PHE A 192 -12.79 18.71 -51.69
C PHE A 192 -12.96 19.98 -52.53
N ARG A 193 -13.28 19.82 -53.81
CA ARG A 193 -13.58 20.97 -54.68
C ARG A 193 -14.99 21.51 -54.44
N THR A 194 -15.85 20.73 -53.80
CA THR A 194 -17.20 21.15 -53.41
C THR A 194 -17.22 21.79 -52.02
N ALA A 195 -17.92 22.92 -51.90
CA ALA A 195 -18.16 23.60 -50.62
C ALA A 195 -18.84 22.67 -49.59
N GLY A 196 -19.74 21.78 -50.03
CA GLY A 196 -20.39 20.80 -49.18
C GLY A 196 -19.44 19.74 -48.62
N GLY A 197 -18.42 19.32 -49.38
CA GLY A 197 -17.38 18.40 -48.89
C GLY A 197 -16.50 19.05 -47.84
N ASN A 198 -16.08 20.29 -48.06
CA ASN A 198 -15.25 21.04 -47.10
C ASN A 198 -16.00 21.37 -45.80
N PHE A 199 -17.29 21.69 -45.90
CA PHE A 199 -18.12 21.92 -44.71
C PHE A 199 -18.29 20.65 -43.88
N ALA A 200 -18.47 19.49 -44.52
CA ALA A 200 -18.56 18.23 -43.81
C ALA A 200 -17.25 17.86 -43.09
N ILE A 201 -16.09 18.06 -43.72
CA ILE A 201 -14.78 17.89 -43.05
C ILE A 201 -14.70 18.77 -41.81
N LEU A 202 -15.11 20.04 -41.92
CA LEU A 202 -15.07 20.99 -40.80
C LEU A 202 -15.91 20.50 -39.61
N ILE A 203 -17.14 20.03 -39.86
CA ILE A 203 -17.98 19.43 -38.81
C ILE A 203 -17.27 18.25 -38.14
N PHE A 204 -16.72 17.33 -38.93
CA PHE A 204 -16.04 16.15 -38.37
C PHE A 204 -14.74 16.50 -37.63
N THR A 205 -14.03 17.56 -38.02
CA THR A 205 -12.85 18.03 -37.27
C THR A 205 -13.23 18.63 -35.92
N VAL A 206 -14.38 19.30 -35.83
CA VAL A 206 -14.89 19.86 -34.57
C VAL A 206 -15.36 18.75 -33.63
N GLU A 207 -16.00 17.70 -34.16
CA GLU A 207 -16.45 16.54 -33.38
C GLU A 207 -15.27 15.77 -32.76
N ASN A 208 -14.11 15.71 -33.42
CA ASN A 208 -12.91 15.07 -32.87
C ASN A 208 -12.26 15.84 -31.72
N PHE A 209 -12.52 17.15 -31.64
CA PHE A 209 -11.94 18.07 -30.64
C PHE A 209 -12.77 18.18 -29.35
N LEU A 210 -14.03 17.73 -29.38
CA LEU A 210 -14.97 17.73 -28.25
C LEU A 210 -14.93 16.39 -27.50
#